data_AF-A0A346AX45-F1
#
_entry.id   AF-A0A346AX45-F1
#
_cell.length_a   1.000
_cell.length_b   1.000
_cell.length_c   1.000
_cell.angle_alpha   90.00
_cell.angle_beta   90.00
_cell.angle_gamma   90.00
#
_symmetry.space_group_name_H-M   'P 1'
#
loop_
_entity.id
_entity.type
_entity.pdbx_description
1 polymer ?
#
loop_
_entity_poly.entity_id
_entity_poly.type
_entity_poly.pdbx_seq_one_letter_code
_entity_poly.pdbx_strand_id
1 'polypeptide(L)'
;MNTLCLYYENAAARRVAVMIGSILSMSRYAECREDVSLRQYKRILLVLTEKQAVQPLAEIVQYAEPDTTWGLIVIGDNELSVQRLRSQAEMLLKRPIALSAFIPASDVTEGVIRAAETIQPPPAAVPDSDSTAWQALETFLTSHTTGVLATGWGRNIRTTPIEYVYWHKKIYLFSEGGRKFANIYRDPHVSFSVCEPFSDFSHLAGLQLSGTAQILEPQDEGYAAAAAAKGIAEKRLRKMPVVLHVIEISPSEAVFLWGQFAREGKAVRQVYRF
;
A
#
# COMPACT_ATOMS: atom_id res chain seq x y z
N MET A 1 -8.33 6.45 -9.21
CA MET A 1 -8.24 7.16 -10.50
C MET A 1 -7.64 6.20 -11.52
N ASN A 2 -8.33 5.91 -12.62
CA ASN A 2 -7.81 5.00 -13.65
C ASN A 2 -6.62 5.63 -14.38
N THR A 3 -5.54 4.85 -14.54
CA THR A 3 -4.29 5.32 -15.17
C THR A 3 -3.94 4.46 -16.38
N LEU A 4 -3.53 5.09 -17.48
CA LEU A 4 -2.99 4.40 -18.65
C LEU A 4 -1.50 4.74 -18.81
N CYS A 5 -0.64 3.73 -18.80
CA CYS A 5 0.79 3.86 -19.08
C CYS A 5 1.03 3.52 -20.55
N LEU A 6 1.25 4.55 -21.38
CA LEU A 6 1.51 4.40 -22.80
C LEU A 6 3.00 4.34 -23.08
N TYR A 7 3.39 3.41 -23.94
CA TYR A 7 4.73 3.29 -24.48
C TYR A 7 4.67 3.10 -26.00
N TYR A 8 5.81 3.16 -26.68
CA TYR A 8 5.87 2.97 -28.13
C TYR A 8 7.17 2.28 -28.53
N GLU A 9 7.11 1.18 -29.30
CA GLU A 9 8.23 0.49 -29.99
C GLU A 9 9.58 0.46 -29.23
N ASN A 10 9.57 0.18 -27.91
CA ASN A 10 10.79 0.10 -27.12
C ASN A 10 10.64 -0.82 -25.90
N ALA A 11 11.55 -1.80 -25.80
CA ALA A 11 11.49 -2.82 -24.73
C ALA A 11 11.74 -2.25 -23.32
N ALA A 12 12.61 -1.24 -23.18
CA ALA A 12 12.85 -0.59 -21.89
C ALA A 12 11.65 0.26 -21.46
N ALA A 13 11.07 1.03 -22.37
CA ALA A 13 9.84 1.78 -22.12
C ALA A 13 8.67 0.85 -21.76
N ARG A 14 8.52 -0.27 -22.48
CA ARG A 14 7.52 -1.30 -22.14
C ARG A 14 7.73 -1.85 -20.73
N ARG A 15 8.96 -2.22 -20.37
CA ARG A 15 9.28 -2.76 -19.04
C ARG A 15 8.88 -1.76 -17.94
N VAL A 16 9.23 -0.50 -18.11
CA VAL A 16 8.88 0.57 -17.15
C VAL A 16 7.37 0.80 -17.09
N ALA A 17 6.67 0.83 -18.23
CA ALA A 17 5.21 0.98 -18.25
C ALA A 17 4.51 -0.15 -17.50
N VAL A 18 4.98 -1.40 -17.66
CA VAL A 18 4.47 -2.56 -16.91
C VAL A 18 4.72 -2.41 -15.41
N MET A 19 5.95 -2.04 -15.01
CA MET A 19 6.29 -1.90 -13.60
C MET A 19 5.53 -0.75 -12.92
N ILE A 20 5.48 0.44 -13.54
CA ILE A 20 4.72 1.60 -13.04
C ILE A 20 3.24 1.25 -12.92
N GLY A 21 2.65 0.66 -13.96
CA GLY A 21 1.24 0.25 -13.94
C GLY A 21 0.94 -0.79 -12.85
N SER A 22 1.89 -1.66 -12.52
CA SER A 22 1.73 -2.64 -11.44
C SER A 22 1.72 -1.97 -10.06
N ILE A 23 2.50 -0.91 -9.86
CA ILE A 23 2.60 -0.21 -8.56
C ILE A 23 1.43 0.74 -8.33
N LEU A 24 1.05 1.53 -9.33
CA LEU A 24 0.03 2.59 -9.17
C LEU A 24 -1.38 2.05 -8.87
N SER A 25 -1.64 0.75 -9.04
CA SER A 25 -2.98 0.15 -8.97
C SER A 25 -3.96 0.77 -9.98
N MET A 26 -5.12 0.13 -10.24
CA MET A 26 -6.15 0.64 -11.17
C MET A 26 -5.58 1.18 -12.50
N SER A 27 -4.58 0.48 -13.02
CA SER A 27 -3.77 0.94 -14.15
C SER A 27 -3.77 -0.09 -15.27
N ARG A 28 -3.66 0.39 -16.51
CA ARG A 28 -3.38 -0.41 -17.70
C ARG A 28 -2.08 0.09 -18.32
N TYR A 29 -1.35 -0.78 -19.00
CA TYR A 29 -0.30 -0.38 -19.94
C TYR A 29 -0.72 -0.79 -21.35
N ALA A 30 -0.35 0.00 -22.35
CA ALA A 30 -0.61 -0.28 -23.75
C ALA A 30 0.43 0.39 -24.64
N GLU A 31 0.70 -0.21 -25.79
CA GLU A 31 1.43 0.47 -26.86
C GLU A 31 0.52 1.52 -27.52
N CYS A 32 1.08 2.65 -27.95
CA CYS A 32 0.28 3.76 -28.53
C CYS A 32 -0.56 3.36 -29.77
N ARG A 33 -0.22 2.25 -30.45
CA ARG A 33 -0.96 1.75 -31.62
C ARG A 33 -2.08 0.76 -31.28
N GLU A 34 -2.17 0.31 -30.03
CA GLU A 34 -3.24 -0.57 -29.59
C GLU A 34 -4.58 0.19 -29.55
N ASP A 35 -5.67 -0.48 -29.93
CA ASP A 35 -7.02 0.08 -29.85
C ASP A 35 -7.49 0.12 -28.38
N VAL A 36 -7.19 1.24 -27.72
CA VAL A 36 -7.55 1.50 -26.32
C VAL A 36 -8.32 2.80 -26.22
N SER A 37 -9.55 2.71 -25.69
CA SER A 37 -10.36 3.90 -25.41
C SER A 37 -9.74 4.75 -24.29
N LEU A 38 -9.18 5.91 -24.66
CA LEU A 38 -8.56 6.83 -23.71
C LEU A 38 -9.55 7.47 -22.73
N ARG A 39 -10.85 7.51 -23.09
CA ARG A 39 -11.91 8.11 -22.27
C ARG A 39 -12.11 7.45 -20.91
N GLN A 40 -11.67 6.20 -20.75
CA GLN A 40 -11.76 5.46 -19.49
C GLN A 40 -10.70 5.88 -18.45
N TYR A 41 -9.74 6.73 -18.86
CA TYR A 41 -8.56 7.07 -18.07
C TYR A 41 -8.52 8.56 -17.76
N LYS A 42 -8.47 8.88 -16.47
CA LYS A 42 -8.31 10.26 -15.98
C LYS A 42 -6.84 10.68 -15.90
N ARG A 43 -5.92 9.72 -15.92
CA ARG A 43 -4.47 9.94 -15.98
C ARG A 43 -3.85 9.13 -17.11
N ILE A 44 -3.04 9.76 -17.94
CA ILE A 44 -2.22 9.11 -18.97
C ILE A 44 -0.75 9.42 -18.70
N LEU A 45 0.06 8.38 -18.53
CA LEU A 45 1.50 8.45 -18.31
C LEU A 45 2.21 8.00 -19.58
N LEU A 46 3.07 8.85 -20.10
CA LEU A 46 3.86 8.57 -21.29
C LEU A 46 5.22 8.07 -20.87
N VAL A 47 5.57 6.86 -21.29
CA VAL A 47 6.82 6.20 -20.92
C VAL A 47 7.70 6.13 -22.15
N LEU A 48 8.82 6.85 -22.10
CA LEU A 48 9.76 7.00 -23.21
C LEU A 48 11.19 6.76 -22.73
N THR A 49 12.08 6.41 -23.65
CA THR A 49 13.52 6.58 -23.45
C THR A 49 13.96 7.96 -23.94
N GLU A 50 15.10 8.46 -23.44
CA GLU A 50 15.65 9.77 -23.81
C GLU A 50 15.92 9.94 -25.33
N LYS A 51 16.07 8.82 -26.05
CA LYS A 51 16.31 8.79 -27.50
C LYS A 51 15.01 8.76 -28.32
N GLN A 52 13.87 8.52 -27.68
CA GLN A 52 12.59 8.44 -28.36
C GLN A 52 11.99 9.82 -28.61
N ALA A 53 11.10 9.84 -29.59
CA ALA A 53 10.42 11.02 -30.07
C ALA A 53 8.97 11.02 -29.52
N VAL A 54 8.42 12.20 -29.26
CA VAL A 54 7.06 12.39 -28.71
C VAL A 54 5.97 12.43 -29.80
N GLN A 55 6.33 12.32 -31.07
CA GLN A 55 5.43 12.44 -32.21
C GLN A 55 4.27 11.44 -32.21
N PRO A 56 4.44 10.16 -31.79
CA PRO A 56 3.31 9.22 -31.68
C PRO A 56 2.17 9.72 -30.77
N LEU A 57 2.44 10.71 -29.91
CA LEU A 57 1.42 11.32 -29.06
C LEU A 57 0.38 12.15 -29.83
N ALA A 58 0.77 12.73 -30.96
CA ALA A 58 -0.08 13.62 -31.74
C ALA A 58 -1.33 12.89 -32.28
N GLU A 59 -1.20 11.59 -32.57
CA GLU A 59 -2.30 10.78 -33.08
C GLU A 59 -3.28 10.39 -31.97
N ILE A 60 -2.78 10.17 -30.76
CA ILE A 60 -3.58 9.67 -29.63
C ILE A 60 -4.27 10.79 -28.84
N VAL A 61 -3.69 11.99 -28.77
CA VAL A 61 -4.17 13.08 -27.89
C VAL A 61 -5.61 13.50 -28.20
N GLN A 62 -6.02 13.43 -29.47
CA GLN A 62 -7.37 13.79 -29.91
C GLN A 62 -8.47 12.88 -29.33
N TYR A 63 -8.11 11.68 -28.83
CA TYR A 63 -9.05 10.72 -28.25
C TYR A 63 -9.17 10.83 -26.73
N ALA A 64 -8.31 11.62 -26.08
CA ALA A 64 -8.33 11.84 -24.64
C ALA A 64 -9.33 12.93 -24.25
N GLU A 65 -9.87 12.83 -23.03
CA GLU A 65 -10.78 13.85 -22.51
C GLU A 65 -10.04 15.18 -22.23
N PRO A 66 -10.73 16.33 -22.26
CA PRO A 66 -10.13 17.63 -21.96
C PRO A 66 -9.51 17.68 -20.55
N ASP A 67 -10.11 16.99 -19.58
CA ASP A 67 -9.68 16.97 -18.17
C ASP A 67 -8.65 15.86 -17.85
N THR A 68 -8.17 15.13 -18.87
CA THR A 68 -7.14 14.11 -18.67
C THR A 68 -5.84 14.73 -18.14
N THR A 69 -5.34 14.20 -17.02
CA THR A 69 -4.02 14.54 -16.46
C THR A 69 -2.93 13.79 -17.22
N TRP A 70 -1.94 14.53 -17.72
CA TRP A 70 -0.81 13.96 -18.46
C TRP A 70 0.46 13.92 -17.61
N GLY A 71 1.16 12.80 -17.67
CA GLY A 71 2.48 12.62 -17.07
C GLY A 71 3.50 12.11 -18.08
N LEU A 72 4.78 12.37 -17.80
CA LEU A 72 5.91 11.93 -18.62
C LEU A 72 6.97 11.23 -17.77
N ILE A 73 7.33 10.02 -18.16
CA ILE A 73 8.38 9.22 -17.55
C ILE A 73 9.45 9.00 -18.61
N VAL A 74 10.68 9.46 -18.34
CA VAL A 74 11.81 9.33 -19.26
C VAL A 74 12.88 8.45 -18.67
N ILE A 75 13.31 7.47 -19.46
CA ILE A 75 14.35 6.50 -19.10
C ILE A 75 15.63 6.88 -19.85
N GLY A 76 16.74 7.03 -19.14
CA GLY A 76 17.99 7.40 -19.79
C GLY A 76 19.15 7.57 -18.82
N ASP A 77 20.19 8.21 -19.32
CA ASP A 77 21.40 8.53 -18.56
C ASP A 77 21.50 10.04 -18.26
N ASN A 78 20.70 10.86 -18.96
CA ASN A 78 20.70 12.30 -18.80
C ASN A 78 19.34 12.81 -18.31
N GLU A 79 19.28 13.30 -17.07
CA GLU A 79 18.06 13.84 -16.47
C GLU A 79 17.51 15.08 -17.22
N LEU A 80 18.38 15.85 -17.90
CA LEU A 80 17.95 16.99 -18.73
C LEU A 80 17.08 16.55 -19.93
N SER A 81 17.13 15.26 -20.31
CA SER A 81 16.25 14.71 -21.34
C SER A 81 14.76 14.84 -20.99
N VAL A 82 14.42 14.81 -19.70
CA VAL A 82 13.04 15.00 -19.20
C VAL A 82 12.53 16.38 -19.59
N GLN A 83 13.31 17.43 -19.35
CA GLN A 83 12.90 18.81 -19.65
C GLN A 83 12.68 18.99 -21.16
N ARG A 84 13.62 18.50 -21.98
CA ARG A 84 13.50 18.56 -23.45
C ARG A 84 12.27 17.84 -23.95
N LEU A 85 12.05 16.58 -23.54
CA LEU A 85 10.91 15.79 -23.99
C LEU A 85 9.58 16.32 -23.43
N ARG A 86 9.59 16.87 -22.21
CA ARG A 86 8.45 17.55 -21.61
C ARG A 86 8.02 18.75 -22.45
N SER A 87 8.94 19.66 -22.79
CA SER A 87 8.61 20.83 -23.60
C SER A 87 8.06 20.43 -24.98
N GLN A 88 8.61 19.40 -25.60
CA GLN A 88 8.10 18.88 -26.89
C GLN A 88 6.70 18.28 -26.74
N ALA A 89 6.46 17.48 -25.70
CA ALA A 89 5.17 16.89 -25.44
C ALA A 89 4.11 17.95 -25.08
N GLU A 90 4.42 18.94 -24.25
CA GLU A 90 3.51 20.04 -23.90
C GLU A 90 3.12 20.86 -25.16
N MET A 91 4.07 21.10 -26.06
CA MET A 91 3.81 21.78 -27.33
C MET A 91 2.85 20.97 -28.23
N LEU A 92 3.03 19.65 -28.31
CA LEU A 92 2.15 18.77 -29.08
C LEU A 92 0.76 18.63 -28.45
N LEU A 93 0.69 18.46 -27.13
CA LEU A 93 -0.55 18.27 -26.40
C LEU A 93 -1.36 19.57 -26.24
N LYS A 94 -0.71 20.74 -26.46
CA LYS A 94 -1.24 22.09 -26.21
C LYS A 94 -1.79 22.26 -24.79
N ARG A 95 -1.17 21.58 -23.83
CA ARG A 95 -1.53 21.56 -22.41
C ARG A 95 -0.30 21.19 -21.57
N PRO A 96 -0.24 21.57 -20.29
CA PRO A 96 0.90 21.25 -19.44
C PRO A 96 0.96 19.76 -19.10
N ILE A 97 2.18 19.26 -18.88
CA ILE A 97 2.42 17.98 -18.23
C ILE A 97 2.43 18.22 -16.72
N ALA A 98 1.51 17.57 -16.01
CA ALA A 98 1.34 17.76 -14.58
C ALA A 98 2.40 17.03 -13.74
N LEU A 99 2.93 15.93 -14.26
CA LEU A 99 3.83 15.03 -13.55
C LEU A 99 4.98 14.62 -14.47
N SER A 100 6.22 14.67 -14.00
CA SER A 100 7.35 14.13 -14.74
C SER A 100 8.32 13.40 -13.84
N ALA A 101 8.88 12.30 -14.32
CA ALA A 101 9.88 11.53 -13.60
C ALA A 101 11.03 11.08 -14.53
N PHE A 102 12.24 11.08 -13.98
CA PHE A 102 13.42 10.48 -14.60
C PHE A 102 13.67 9.10 -14.01
N ILE A 103 14.00 8.13 -14.85
CA ILE A 103 14.39 6.78 -14.44
C ILE A 103 15.79 6.53 -14.99
N PRO A 104 16.82 6.49 -14.12
CA PRO A 104 18.18 6.15 -14.54
C PRO A 104 18.21 4.76 -15.17
N ALA A 105 18.82 4.62 -16.35
CA ALA A 105 18.98 3.32 -16.99
C ALA A 105 19.86 2.36 -16.16
N SER A 106 20.72 2.91 -15.30
CA SER A 106 21.55 2.17 -14.34
C SER A 106 20.78 1.57 -13.17
N ASP A 107 19.62 2.13 -12.80
CA ASP A 107 18.81 1.67 -11.68
C ASP A 107 17.30 1.82 -11.96
N VAL A 108 16.84 1.05 -12.94
CA VAL A 108 15.46 1.11 -13.41
C VAL A 108 14.46 0.76 -12.30
N THR A 109 14.77 -0.20 -11.45
CA THR A 109 13.83 -0.70 -10.44
C THR A 109 13.53 0.38 -9.40
N GLU A 110 14.57 0.96 -8.81
CA GLU A 110 14.42 2.00 -7.80
C GLU A 110 13.84 3.29 -8.42
N GLY A 111 14.29 3.65 -9.63
CA GLY A 111 13.74 4.80 -10.36
C GLY A 111 12.24 4.66 -10.61
N VAL A 112 11.76 3.46 -10.97
CA VAL A 112 10.32 3.18 -11.13
C VAL A 112 9.57 3.34 -9.81
N ILE A 113 10.10 2.80 -8.71
CA ILE A 113 9.45 2.87 -7.40
C ILE A 113 9.27 4.33 -6.98
N ARG A 114 10.34 5.13 -7.02
CA ARG A 114 10.29 6.56 -6.68
C ARG A 114 9.34 7.36 -7.57
N ALA A 115 9.35 7.06 -8.86
CA ALA A 115 8.43 7.69 -9.80
C ALA A 115 6.97 7.37 -9.44
N ALA A 116 6.66 6.11 -9.13
CA ALA A 116 5.32 5.70 -8.72
C ALA A 116 4.87 6.37 -7.41
N GLU A 117 5.75 6.44 -6.40
CA GLU A 117 5.48 7.12 -5.12
C GLU A 117 5.20 8.62 -5.31
N THR A 118 5.93 9.27 -6.22
CA THR A 118 5.71 10.68 -6.56
C THR A 118 4.38 10.87 -7.29
N ILE A 119 4.05 9.97 -8.22
CA ILE A 119 2.83 10.03 -9.04
C ILE A 119 1.58 9.73 -8.20
N GLN A 120 1.70 8.86 -7.19
CA GLN A 120 0.61 8.47 -6.32
C GLN A 120 1.12 8.40 -4.88
N PRO A 121 1.17 9.55 -4.19
CA PRO A 121 1.58 9.58 -2.80
C PRO A 121 0.60 8.77 -1.92
N PRO A 122 1.04 8.32 -0.73
CA PRO A 122 0.17 7.66 0.22
C PRO A 122 -1.09 8.51 0.50
N PRO A 123 -2.27 7.90 0.66
CA PRO A 123 -3.46 8.62 1.07
C PRO A 123 -3.21 9.41 2.36
N ALA A 124 -3.85 10.58 2.47
CA ALA A 124 -3.84 11.32 3.72
C ALA A 124 -4.42 10.45 4.86
N ALA A 125 -3.83 10.58 6.04
CA ALA A 125 -4.37 9.92 7.22
C ALA A 125 -5.73 10.53 7.59
N VAL A 126 -6.61 9.68 8.11
CA VAL A 126 -7.86 10.07 8.75
C VAL A 126 -7.51 11.03 9.90
N PRO A 127 -8.08 12.24 9.94
CA PRO A 127 -7.86 13.16 11.03
C PRO A 127 -8.33 12.58 12.37
N ASP A 128 -7.62 12.88 13.47
CA ASP A 128 -8.03 12.45 14.82
C ASP A 128 -9.43 12.98 15.23
N SER A 129 -9.88 14.05 14.58
CA SER A 129 -11.22 14.61 14.78
C SER A 129 -12.35 13.81 14.14
N ASP A 130 -12.07 12.89 13.19
CA ASP A 130 -13.08 12.02 12.59
C ASP A 130 -13.37 10.82 13.50
N SER A 131 -14.09 11.08 14.58
CA SER A 131 -14.44 10.07 15.59
C SER A 131 -15.22 8.88 15.01
N THR A 132 -16.01 9.08 13.95
CA THR A 132 -16.79 8.01 13.31
C THR A 132 -15.89 7.04 12.56
N ALA A 133 -14.90 7.55 11.82
CA ALA A 133 -13.93 6.69 11.14
C ALA A 133 -13.05 5.91 12.14
N TRP A 134 -12.62 6.55 13.22
CA TRP A 134 -11.87 5.87 14.29
C TRP A 134 -12.72 4.82 15.01
N GLN A 135 -13.98 5.12 15.31
CA GLN A 135 -14.89 4.17 15.94
C GLN A 135 -15.16 2.95 15.05
N ALA A 136 -15.25 3.13 13.73
CA ALA A 136 -15.39 2.02 12.78
C ALA A 136 -14.18 1.08 12.82
N LEU A 137 -12.95 1.64 12.86
CA LEU A 137 -11.72 0.85 13.01
C LEU A 137 -11.69 0.09 14.34
N GLU A 138 -11.98 0.77 15.46
CA GLU A 138 -12.02 0.17 16.79
C GLU A 138 -13.06 -0.96 16.87
N THR A 139 -14.24 -0.74 16.30
CA THR A 139 -15.31 -1.75 16.25
C THR A 139 -14.90 -2.96 15.43
N PHE A 140 -14.27 -2.75 14.28
CA PHE A 140 -13.76 -3.84 13.45
C PHE A 140 -12.70 -4.67 14.20
N LEU A 141 -11.73 -4.01 14.84
CA LEU A 141 -10.68 -4.71 15.58
C LEU A 141 -11.20 -5.44 16.83
N THR A 142 -12.21 -4.91 17.51
CA THR A 142 -12.79 -5.54 18.71
C THR A 142 -13.80 -6.64 18.40
N SER A 143 -14.47 -6.61 17.24
CA SER A 143 -15.42 -7.64 16.83
C SER A 143 -14.76 -8.91 16.28
N HIS A 144 -13.44 -8.88 16.05
CA HIS A 144 -12.66 -9.98 15.53
C HIS A 144 -11.69 -10.51 16.58
N THR A 145 -11.40 -11.81 16.51
CA THR A 145 -10.53 -12.50 17.48
C THR A 145 -9.31 -13.14 16.85
N THR A 146 -9.24 -13.18 15.52
CA THR A 146 -8.17 -13.86 14.77
C THR A 146 -7.65 -12.95 13.67
N GLY A 147 -6.33 -12.94 13.50
CA GLY A 147 -5.67 -12.27 12.38
C GLY A 147 -4.41 -13.01 11.98
N VAL A 148 -3.61 -12.38 11.14
CA VAL A 148 -2.38 -12.95 10.59
C VAL A 148 -1.22 -12.02 10.91
N LEU A 149 -0.29 -12.50 11.74
CA LEU A 149 0.96 -11.81 12.06
C LEU A 149 2.04 -12.16 11.03
N ALA A 150 2.51 -11.17 10.29
CA ALA A 150 3.70 -11.23 9.45
C ALA A 150 4.92 -10.71 10.20
N THR A 151 5.99 -11.51 10.21
CA THR A 151 7.31 -11.16 10.77
C THR A 151 8.38 -11.47 9.73
N GLY A 152 9.50 -10.74 9.74
CA GLY A 152 10.56 -10.92 8.76
C GLY A 152 11.96 -10.67 9.31
N TRP A 153 12.95 -11.43 8.84
CA TRP A 153 14.37 -11.06 8.96
C TRP A 153 15.18 -11.62 7.80
N GLY A 154 15.91 -10.76 7.09
CA GLY A 154 16.64 -11.14 5.88
C GLY A 154 15.71 -11.77 4.84
N ARG A 155 15.97 -13.03 4.46
CA ARG A 155 15.11 -13.79 3.53
C ARG A 155 14.01 -14.60 4.23
N ASN A 156 13.92 -14.56 5.56
CA ASN A 156 12.95 -15.34 6.33
C ASN A 156 11.72 -14.50 6.65
N ILE A 157 10.74 -14.51 5.72
CA ILE A 157 9.42 -13.90 5.92
C ILE A 157 8.43 -15.00 6.31
N ARG A 158 7.62 -14.75 7.34
CA ARG A 158 6.64 -15.74 7.84
C ARG A 158 5.33 -15.06 8.26
N THR A 159 4.22 -15.69 7.91
CA THR A 159 2.88 -15.34 8.42
C THR A 159 2.35 -16.39 9.41
N THR A 160 1.69 -15.94 10.48
CA THR A 160 1.11 -16.77 11.53
C THR A 160 -0.37 -16.40 11.70
N PRO A 161 -1.32 -17.26 11.33
CA PRO A 161 -2.68 -17.14 11.83
C PRO A 161 -2.65 -17.26 13.36
N ILE A 162 -3.20 -16.29 14.06
CA ILE A 162 -3.09 -16.19 15.51
C ILE A 162 -4.29 -15.45 16.09
N GLU A 163 -4.74 -15.91 17.26
CA GLU A 163 -5.74 -15.19 18.02
C GLU A 163 -5.14 -13.92 18.65
N TYR A 164 -5.96 -12.88 18.71
CA TYR A 164 -5.59 -11.61 19.31
C TYR A 164 -6.67 -11.07 20.23
N VAL A 165 -6.30 -10.06 21.01
CA VAL A 165 -7.24 -9.08 21.58
C VAL A 165 -6.73 -7.69 21.23
N TYR A 166 -7.65 -6.81 20.86
CA TYR A 166 -7.36 -5.40 20.69
C TYR A 166 -7.82 -4.63 21.93
N TRP A 167 -6.91 -3.87 22.53
CA TRP A 167 -7.14 -3.17 23.78
C TRP A 167 -6.23 -1.95 23.89
N HIS A 168 -6.77 -0.80 24.27
CA HIS A 168 -6.02 0.47 24.36
C HIS A 168 -5.13 0.75 23.14
N LYS A 169 -5.72 0.65 21.94
CA LYS A 169 -5.03 0.90 20.65
C LYS A 169 -3.84 -0.03 20.34
N LYS A 170 -3.69 -1.14 21.05
CA LYS A 170 -2.65 -2.15 20.84
C LYS A 170 -3.25 -3.52 20.55
N ILE A 171 -2.49 -4.34 19.84
CA ILE A 171 -2.84 -5.74 19.55
C ILE A 171 -2.01 -6.64 20.45
N TYR A 172 -2.66 -7.54 21.18
CA TYR A 172 -1.98 -8.51 22.05
C TYR A 172 -2.22 -9.92 21.55
N LEU A 173 -1.14 -10.68 21.38
CA LEU A 173 -1.15 -12.04 20.86
C LEU A 173 -0.53 -12.97 21.90
N PHE A 174 -1.30 -13.91 22.43
CA PHE A 174 -0.76 -14.94 23.32
C PHE A 174 -0.15 -16.06 22.50
N SER A 175 1.10 -16.44 22.81
CA SER A 175 1.77 -17.50 22.06
C SER A 175 2.81 -18.28 22.84
N GLU A 176 2.81 -19.60 22.63
CA GLU A 176 3.74 -20.56 23.26
C GLU A 176 5.19 -20.41 22.78
N GLY A 177 5.40 -19.80 21.61
CA GLY A 177 6.73 -19.70 21.00
C GLY A 177 6.72 -19.86 19.48
N GLY A 178 7.83 -20.34 18.94
CA GLY A 178 8.00 -20.65 17.52
C GLY A 178 8.73 -19.58 16.72
N ARG A 179 8.93 -19.83 15.42
CA ARG A 179 9.90 -19.09 14.59
C ARG A 179 9.62 -17.58 14.43
N LYS A 180 8.39 -17.13 14.72
CA LYS A 180 8.03 -15.70 14.76
C LYS A 180 8.82 -14.92 15.82
N PHE A 181 9.12 -15.53 16.97
CA PHE A 181 9.90 -14.89 18.03
C PHE A 181 11.33 -14.62 17.56
N ALA A 182 11.95 -15.57 16.85
CA ALA A 182 13.29 -15.39 16.29
C ALA A 182 13.39 -14.25 15.27
N ASN A 183 12.30 -13.93 14.57
CA ASN A 183 12.23 -12.75 13.72
C ASN A 183 12.06 -11.48 14.57
N ILE A 184 11.11 -11.47 15.51
CA ILE A 184 10.83 -10.31 16.38
C ILE A 184 12.07 -9.89 17.19
N TYR A 185 12.82 -10.84 17.74
CA TYR A 185 14.06 -10.55 18.47
C TYR A 185 15.15 -9.91 17.59
N ARG A 186 15.10 -10.09 16.27
CA ARG A 186 16.07 -9.51 15.33
C ARG A 186 15.58 -8.21 14.72
N ASP A 187 14.28 -8.12 14.48
CA ASP A 187 13.62 -6.95 13.91
C ASP A 187 12.21 -6.84 14.51
N PRO A 188 11.93 -5.78 15.29
CA PRO A 188 10.63 -5.60 15.90
C PRO A 188 9.55 -5.19 14.89
N HIS A 189 9.89 -4.82 13.65
CA HIS A 189 8.89 -4.40 12.68
C HIS A 189 8.02 -5.58 12.23
N VAL A 190 6.71 -5.38 12.32
CA VAL A 190 5.71 -6.38 11.98
C VAL A 190 4.59 -5.78 11.14
N SER A 191 3.90 -6.66 10.41
CA SER A 191 2.60 -6.35 9.84
C SER A 191 1.57 -7.33 10.39
N PHE A 192 0.38 -6.85 10.71
CA PHE A 192 -0.73 -7.69 11.13
C PHE A 192 -1.95 -7.42 10.25
N SER A 193 -2.74 -8.45 9.97
CA SER A 193 -3.93 -8.30 9.13
C SER A 193 -5.12 -9.03 9.70
N VAL A 194 -6.29 -8.43 9.56
CA VAL A 194 -7.60 -9.03 9.87
C VAL A 194 -8.44 -8.91 8.62
N CYS A 195 -8.89 -10.03 8.08
CA CYS A 195 -9.57 -10.07 6.80
C CYS A 195 -10.89 -10.82 6.94
N GLU A 196 -11.95 -10.27 6.36
CA GLU A 196 -13.18 -11.01 6.13
C GLU A 196 -13.11 -11.76 4.80
N PRO A 197 -13.79 -12.91 4.65
CA PRO A 197 -13.99 -13.54 3.36
C PRO A 197 -14.63 -12.55 2.38
N PHE A 198 -14.01 -12.40 1.21
CA PHE A 198 -14.58 -11.53 0.18
C PHE A 198 -15.83 -12.17 -0.44
N SER A 199 -16.95 -11.46 -0.36
CA SER A 199 -18.20 -11.82 -1.05
C SER A 199 -18.52 -10.85 -2.19
N ASP A 200 -18.68 -9.57 -1.86
CA ASP A 200 -18.91 -8.48 -2.81
C ASP A 200 -18.38 -7.14 -2.28
N PHE A 201 -18.42 -6.10 -3.11
CA PHE A 201 -17.93 -4.76 -2.75
C PHE A 201 -18.69 -4.12 -1.58
N SER A 202 -19.97 -4.48 -1.37
CA SER A 202 -20.79 -3.90 -0.31
C SER A 202 -20.48 -4.50 1.08
N HIS A 203 -19.88 -5.70 1.09
CA HIS A 203 -19.44 -6.42 2.28
C HIS A 203 -17.91 -6.43 2.45
N LEU A 204 -17.16 -5.76 1.57
CA LEU A 204 -15.72 -5.66 1.65
C LEU A 204 -15.29 -5.11 3.03
N ALA A 205 -14.53 -5.90 3.78
CA ALA A 205 -13.91 -5.49 5.03
C ALA A 205 -12.55 -6.17 5.20
N GLY A 206 -11.51 -5.38 5.45
CA GLY A 206 -10.18 -5.90 5.71
C GLY A 206 -9.24 -4.82 6.19
N LEU A 207 -8.38 -5.20 7.12
CA LEU A 207 -7.42 -4.31 7.77
C LEU A 207 -6.02 -4.89 7.61
N GLN A 208 -5.08 -4.03 7.25
CA GLN A 208 -3.65 -4.26 7.45
C GLN A 208 -3.11 -3.18 8.38
N LEU A 209 -2.27 -3.56 9.33
CA LEU A 209 -1.56 -2.63 10.20
C LEU A 209 -0.07 -2.92 10.18
N SER A 210 0.72 -1.86 10.22
CA SER A 210 2.17 -1.88 10.39
C SER A 210 2.48 -1.34 11.78
N GLY A 211 3.52 -1.86 12.41
CA GLY A 211 3.95 -1.38 13.72
C GLY A 211 5.18 -2.10 14.22
N THR A 212 5.46 -1.93 15.50
CA THR A 212 6.54 -2.64 16.20
C THR A 212 5.98 -3.60 17.23
N ALA A 213 6.63 -4.75 17.37
CA ALA A 213 6.29 -5.77 18.33
C ALA A 213 7.32 -5.82 19.47
N GLN A 214 6.83 -5.98 20.69
CA GLN A 214 7.64 -6.38 21.84
C GLN A 214 7.10 -7.69 22.43
N ILE A 215 8.00 -8.45 23.05
CA ILE A 215 7.67 -9.70 23.72
C ILE A 215 7.60 -9.41 25.22
N LEU A 216 6.44 -9.69 25.82
CA LEU A 216 6.22 -9.61 27.26
C LEU A 216 6.22 -11.03 27.85
N GLU A 217 7.01 -11.20 28.89
CA GLU A 217 7.05 -12.38 29.74
C GLU A 217 6.02 -12.27 30.89
N PRO A 218 5.66 -13.39 31.55
CA PRO A 218 4.64 -13.39 32.59
C PRO A 218 4.84 -12.37 33.73
N GLN A 219 6.09 -12.02 34.02
CA GLN A 219 6.50 -11.08 35.05
C GLN A 219 6.60 -9.62 34.58
N ASP A 220 6.50 -9.36 33.28
CA ASP A 220 6.65 -8.02 32.73
C ASP A 220 5.39 -7.18 32.96
N GLU A 221 5.59 -5.86 33.03
CA GLU A 221 4.49 -4.91 33.12
C GLU A 221 3.57 -5.03 31.90
N GLY A 222 2.26 -4.96 32.14
CA GLY A 222 1.25 -5.08 31.08
C GLY A 222 0.84 -6.51 30.72
N TYR A 223 1.64 -7.55 31.03
CA TYR A 223 1.28 -8.94 30.74
C TYR A 223 -0.05 -9.35 31.40
N ALA A 224 -0.20 -9.08 32.71
CA ALA A 224 -1.41 -9.42 33.45
C ALA A 224 -2.65 -8.66 32.93
N ALA A 225 -2.48 -7.40 32.53
CA ALA A 225 -3.55 -6.60 31.94
C ALA A 225 -3.98 -7.13 30.57
N ALA A 226 -3.02 -7.51 29.72
CA ALA A 226 -3.29 -8.16 28.44
C ALA A 226 -4.03 -9.50 28.63
N ALA A 227 -3.66 -10.29 29.64
CA ALA A 227 -4.32 -11.55 29.95
C ALA A 227 -5.76 -11.34 30.42
N ALA A 228 -5.98 -10.34 31.29
CA ALA A 228 -7.32 -9.96 31.72
C ALA A 228 -8.18 -9.47 30.54
N ALA A 229 -7.63 -8.65 29.64
CA ALA A 229 -8.31 -8.18 28.44
C ALA A 229 -8.69 -9.34 27.49
N LYS A 230 -7.83 -10.35 27.35
CA LYS A 230 -8.11 -11.58 26.58
C LYS A 230 -9.08 -12.54 27.30
N GLY A 231 -9.37 -12.31 28.58
CA GLY A 231 -10.21 -13.21 29.38
C GLY A 231 -9.51 -14.48 29.86
N ILE A 232 -8.17 -14.48 29.94
CA ILE A 232 -7.39 -15.63 30.40
C ILE A 232 -7.11 -15.49 31.90
N ALA A 233 -7.67 -16.40 32.69
CA ALA A 233 -7.42 -16.43 34.14
C ALA A 233 -5.96 -16.76 34.46
N GLU A 234 -5.35 -16.05 35.40
CA GLU A 234 -3.97 -16.26 35.85
C GLU A 234 -3.71 -17.71 36.31
N LYS A 235 -4.68 -18.30 37.03
CA LYS A 235 -4.62 -19.70 37.48
C LYS A 235 -4.52 -20.67 36.30
N ARG A 236 -5.11 -20.34 35.14
CA ARG A 236 -5.01 -21.15 33.92
C ARG A 236 -3.59 -21.06 33.37
N LEU A 237 -3.04 -19.84 33.24
CA LEU A 237 -1.67 -19.61 32.75
C LEU A 237 -0.63 -20.35 33.59
N ARG A 238 -0.71 -20.26 34.93
CA ARG A 238 0.23 -20.93 35.84
C ARG A 238 0.19 -22.47 35.78
N LYS A 239 -0.92 -23.05 35.31
CA LYS A 239 -1.10 -24.50 35.20
C LYS A 239 -0.66 -25.06 33.85
N MET A 240 -0.34 -24.21 32.88
CA MET A 240 0.06 -24.68 31.55
C MET A 240 1.45 -25.31 31.62
N PRO A 241 1.69 -26.40 30.86
CA PRO A 241 3.03 -27.00 30.77
C PRO A 241 3.99 -26.16 29.92
N VAL A 242 3.51 -25.07 29.35
CA VAL A 242 4.23 -24.14 28.48
C VAL A 242 4.05 -22.72 28.99
N VAL A 243 5.04 -21.86 28.73
CA VAL A 243 4.91 -20.42 28.94
C VAL A 243 4.22 -19.82 27.73
N LEU A 244 3.12 -19.10 27.96
CA LEU A 244 2.57 -18.22 26.95
C LEU A 244 3.24 -16.86 27.11
N HIS A 245 3.97 -16.42 26.10
CA HIS A 245 4.41 -15.04 25.99
C HIS A 245 3.30 -14.20 25.36
N VAL A 246 3.33 -12.89 25.60
CA VAL A 246 2.50 -11.94 24.86
C VAL A 246 3.37 -11.23 23.84
N ILE A 247 2.96 -11.26 22.57
CA ILE A 247 3.48 -10.34 21.58
C ILE A 247 2.54 -9.14 21.59
N GLU A 248 3.02 -8.02 22.11
CA GLU A 248 2.32 -6.74 22.05
C GLU A 248 2.77 -5.99 20.80
N ILE A 249 1.82 -5.60 19.95
CA ILE A 249 2.06 -4.76 18.78
C ILE A 249 1.57 -3.36 19.10
N SER A 250 2.46 -2.38 18.96
CA SER A 250 2.14 -0.96 18.90
C SER A 250 2.01 -0.56 17.43
N PRO A 251 0.77 -0.36 16.92
CA PRO A 251 0.58 0.06 15.54
C PRO A 251 1.18 1.45 15.30
N SER A 252 1.70 1.69 14.11
CA SER A 252 2.13 3.01 13.62
C SER A 252 1.24 3.51 12.48
N GLU A 253 0.76 2.58 11.65
CA GLU A 253 -0.19 2.86 10.57
C GLU A 253 -1.17 1.70 10.43
N ALA A 254 -2.42 1.99 10.09
CA ALA A 254 -3.38 0.99 9.65
C ALA A 254 -4.08 1.43 8.35
N VAL A 255 -4.23 0.50 7.41
CA VAL A 255 -4.99 0.66 6.17
C VAL A 255 -6.25 -0.17 6.28
N PHE A 256 -7.40 0.50 6.40
CA PHE A 256 -8.71 -0.14 6.51
C PHE A 256 -9.48 -0.01 5.20
N LEU A 257 -9.83 -1.15 4.60
CA LEU A 257 -10.72 -1.25 3.46
C LEU A 257 -12.09 -1.65 3.97
N TRP A 258 -13.07 -0.77 3.84
CA TRP A 258 -14.43 -1.04 4.29
C TRP A 258 -15.47 -0.44 3.35
N GLY A 259 -16.30 -1.30 2.75
CA GLY A 259 -17.30 -0.91 1.76
C GLY A 259 -18.36 0.04 2.29
N GLN A 260 -18.64 0.01 3.60
CA GLN A 260 -19.66 0.88 4.21
C GLN A 260 -19.26 2.36 4.23
N PHE A 261 -17.95 2.68 4.20
CA PHE A 261 -17.50 4.07 4.09
C PHE A 261 -18.06 4.81 2.87
N ALA A 262 -18.29 4.09 1.76
CA ALA A 262 -18.90 4.69 0.57
C ALA A 262 -20.33 5.20 0.83
N ARG A 263 -21.09 4.53 1.72
CA ARG A 263 -22.45 4.96 2.10
C ARG A 263 -22.43 6.24 2.95
N GLU A 264 -21.32 6.50 3.62
CA GLU A 264 -21.07 7.71 4.40
C GLU A 264 -20.40 8.82 3.57
N GLY A 265 -20.24 8.63 2.25
CA GLY A 265 -19.55 9.58 1.37
C GLY A 265 -18.03 9.64 1.58
N LYS A 266 -17.46 8.68 2.32
CA LYS A 266 -16.02 8.57 2.58
C LYS A 266 -15.35 7.62 1.57
N ALA A 267 -14.03 7.73 1.45
CA ALA A 267 -13.25 6.77 0.67
C ALA A 267 -13.31 5.38 1.31
N VAL A 268 -13.53 4.34 0.48
CA VAL A 268 -13.56 2.93 0.92
C VAL A 268 -12.25 2.49 1.59
N ARG A 269 -11.13 3.06 1.14
CA ARG A 269 -9.82 2.88 1.76
C ARG A 269 -9.52 4.08 2.65
N GLN A 270 -9.25 3.83 3.93
CA GLN A 270 -8.81 4.82 4.88
C GLN A 270 -7.47 4.43 5.50
N VAL A 271 -6.66 5.44 5.85
CA VAL A 271 -5.33 5.26 6.45
C VAL A 271 -5.34 5.93 7.83
N TYR A 272 -4.91 5.24 8.86
CA TYR A 272 -4.89 5.72 10.24
C TYR A 272 -3.45 5.75 10.72
N ARG A 273 -3.09 6.76 11.52
CA ARG A 273 -1.76 6.88 12.16
C ARG A 273 -1.94 7.01 13.65
N PHE A 274 -1.11 6.32 14.41
CA PHE A 274 -1.21 6.17 15.86
C PHE A 274 -0.17 7.00 16.59
#